data_AF-A0A920BN51-F1
#
_entry.id   AF-A0A920BN51-F1
#
_cell.length_a   1.000
_cell.length_b   1.000
_cell.length_c   1.000
_cell.angle_alpha   90.00
_cell.angle_beta   90.00
_cell.angle_gamma   90.00
#
_symmetry.space_group_name_H-M   'P 1'
#
loop_
_entity.id
_entity.type
_entity.pdbx_description
1 polymer ?
#
loop_
_entity_poly.entity_id
_entity_poly.type
_entity_poly.pdbx_seq_one_letter_code
_entity_poly.pdbx_strand_id
1 'polypeptide(L)'
;MPEAVNGTTRIHYDTKGDRNDPSILLINGYTQPMTSFMDGFCQLLVDAGYHVIRFDNRDVGLTSKTQGDPPDLQGIITAVMANQTLHGSIHS
;
A
#
# COMPACT_ATOMS: atom_id res chain seq x y z
N MET A 1 8.63 -0.97 -13.53
CA MET A 1 8.42 0.01 -12.45
C MET A 1 9.41 -0.30 -11.34
N PRO A 2 10.08 0.71 -10.78
CA PRO A 2 11.06 0.53 -9.71
C PRO A 2 10.41 0.07 -8.39
N GLU A 3 11.26 -0.40 -7.47
CA GLU A 3 10.86 -0.81 -6.11
C GLU A 3 11.71 -0.09 -5.07
N ALA A 4 11.09 0.32 -3.97
CA ALA A 4 11.74 0.80 -2.77
C ALA A 4 11.63 -0.26 -1.66
N VAL A 5 12.57 -0.28 -0.72
CA VAL A 5 12.61 -1.28 0.37
C VAL A 5 12.42 -0.58 1.71
N ASN A 6 11.44 -1.05 2.49
CA ASN A 6 11.21 -0.64 3.88
C ASN A 6 11.08 -1.89 4.77
N GLY A 7 12.14 -2.24 5.48
CA GLY A 7 12.21 -3.50 6.24
C GLY A 7 12.00 -4.71 5.32
N THR A 8 10.99 -5.53 5.62
CA THR A 8 10.58 -6.69 4.80
C THR A 8 9.63 -6.33 3.65
N THR A 9 9.16 -5.07 3.58
CA THR A 9 8.21 -4.63 2.57
C THR A 9 8.94 -4.07 1.34
N ARG A 10 8.67 -4.67 0.18
CA ARG A 10 9.02 -4.09 -1.14
C ARG A 10 7.84 -3.28 -1.65
N ILE A 11 8.07 -1.98 -1.87
CA ILE A 11 7.07 -1.00 -2.27
C ILE A 11 7.23 -0.73 -3.77
N HIS A 12 6.20 -1.02 -4.54
CA HIS A 12 6.16 -0.69 -5.96
C HIS A 12 5.71 0.75 -6.15
N TYR A 13 6.45 1.48 -6.98
CA TYR A 13 6.16 2.88 -7.27
C TYR A 13 6.45 3.22 -8.74
N ASP A 14 5.92 4.36 -9.15
CA ASP A 14 6.09 4.96 -10.47
C ASP A 14 6.41 6.45 -10.32
N THR A 15 7.21 6.98 -11.25
CA THR A 15 7.62 8.39 -11.23
C THR A 15 7.45 9.04 -12.59
N LYS A 16 7.12 10.34 -12.62
CA LYS A 16 7.01 11.15 -13.83
C LYS A 16 7.56 12.56 -13.59
N GLY A 17 8.04 13.21 -14.65
CA GLY A 17 8.65 14.55 -14.58
C GLY A 17 10.16 14.53 -14.36
N ASP A 18 10.77 15.72 -14.26
CA ASP A 18 12.20 15.86 -13.98
C ASP A 18 12.46 15.66 -12.48
N ARG A 19 13.34 14.71 -12.13
CA ARG A 19 13.78 14.44 -10.76
C ARG A 19 14.43 15.63 -10.03
N ASN A 20 14.81 16.69 -10.75
CA ASN A 20 15.37 17.90 -10.18
C ASN A 20 14.30 18.93 -9.77
N ASP A 21 13.05 18.74 -10.20
CA ASP A 21 11.91 19.54 -9.77
C ASP A 21 11.46 19.18 -8.35
N PRO A 22 10.72 20.06 -7.65
CA PRO A 22 10.12 19.74 -6.36
C PRO A 22 9.25 18.47 -6.44
N SER A 23 9.43 17.56 -5.49
CA SER A 23 8.72 16.27 -5.51
C SER A 23 7.35 16.33 -4.83
N ILE A 24 6.37 15.68 -5.45
CA ILE A 24 5.05 15.40 -4.86
C ILE A 24 4.90 13.88 -4.73
N LEU A 25 4.60 13.42 -3.51
CA LEU A 25 4.26 12.02 -3.24
C LEU A 25 2.73 11.88 -3.13
N LEU A 26 2.16 11.04 -3.98
CA LEU A 26 0.73 10.73 -4.00
C LEU A 26 0.48 9.44 -3.19
N ILE A 27 -0.33 9.57 -2.13
CA ILE A 27 -0.74 8.46 -1.25
C ILE A 27 -2.22 8.19 -1.51
N ASN A 28 -2.56 6.98 -1.95
CA ASN A 28 -3.95 6.59 -2.20
C ASN A 28 -4.71 6.29 -0.90
N GLY A 29 -6.04 6.32 -1.01
CA GLY A 29 -6.95 5.86 0.03
C GLY A 29 -6.99 4.33 0.19
N TYR A 30 -7.93 3.86 1.00
CA TYR A 30 -8.10 2.44 1.32
C TYR A 30 -8.23 1.59 0.05
N THR A 31 -7.43 0.51 -0.02
CA THR A 31 -7.41 -0.51 -1.09
C THR A 31 -7.23 -0.04 -2.53
N GLN A 32 -6.86 1.22 -2.75
CA GLN A 32 -6.69 1.79 -4.09
C GLN A 32 -5.24 1.64 -4.60
N PRO A 33 -5.02 1.04 -5.79
CA PRO A 33 -3.70 0.95 -6.40
C PRO A 33 -3.23 2.31 -6.91
N MET A 34 -1.92 2.50 -7.08
CA MET A 34 -1.30 3.75 -7.55
C MET A 34 -1.92 4.31 -8.83
N THR A 35 -2.44 3.44 -9.70
CA THR A 35 -3.11 3.80 -10.95
C THR A 35 -4.45 4.54 -10.75
N SER A 36 -4.98 4.57 -9.53
CA SER A 36 -6.16 5.39 -9.16
C SER A 36 -5.87 6.89 -9.33
N PHE A 37 -4.61 7.31 -9.13
CA PHE A 37 -4.13 8.57 -9.65
C PHE A 37 -3.83 8.38 -11.13
N MET A 38 -4.83 8.60 -11.98
CA MET A 38 -4.74 8.37 -13.43
C MET A 38 -3.59 9.19 -14.05
N ASP A 39 -2.99 8.64 -15.11
CA ASP A 39 -1.84 9.26 -15.77
C ASP A 39 -2.08 10.71 -16.21
N GLY A 40 -3.29 11.04 -16.65
CA GLY A 40 -3.66 12.42 -17.00
C GLY A 40 -3.59 13.38 -15.82
N PHE A 41 -4.01 12.96 -14.62
CA PHE A 41 -3.87 13.78 -13.41
C PHE A 41 -2.40 13.97 -13.03
N CYS A 42 -1.59 12.90 -13.11
CA CYS A 42 -0.15 13.01 -12.88
C CYS A 42 0.51 13.95 -13.89
N GLN A 43 0.08 13.94 -15.15
CA GLN A 43 0.63 14.82 -16.18
C GLN A 43 0.34 16.30 -15.87
N LEU A 44 -0.85 16.63 -15.36
CA LEU A 44 -1.16 18.00 -14.95
C LEU A 44 -0.21 18.53 -13.86
N LEU A 45 0.23 17.66 -12.94
CA LEU A 45 1.22 18.01 -11.91
C LEU A 45 2.63 18.13 -12.50
N VAL A 46 3.00 17.25 -13.43
CA VAL A 46 4.29 17.35 -14.14
C VAL A 46 4.37 18.65 -14.95
N ASP A 47 3.30 19.01 -15.66
CA ASP A 47 3.22 20.24 -16.45
C ASP A 47 3.27 21.50 -15.56
N ALA A 48 2.90 21.37 -14.28
CA ALA A 48 3.05 22.41 -13.27
C ALA A 48 4.46 22.48 -12.64
N GLY A 49 5.41 21.67 -13.10
CA GLY A 49 6.81 21.68 -12.66
C GLY A 49 7.08 20.84 -11.41
N TYR A 50 6.41 19.69 -11.28
CA TYR A 50 6.63 18.76 -10.17
C TYR A 50 7.16 17.40 -10.63
N HIS A 51 8.08 16.84 -9.86
CA HIS A 51 8.44 15.43 -9.92
C HIS A 51 7.39 14.60 -9.18
N VAL A 52 6.55 13.87 -9.90
CA VAL A 52 5.43 13.13 -9.32
C VAL A 52 5.86 11.70 -9.01
N ILE A 53 5.61 11.27 -7.77
CA ILE A 53 5.84 9.90 -7.29
C ILE A 53 4.49 9.35 -6.81
N ARG A 54 4.11 8.16 -7.28
CA ARG A 54 2.93 7.42 -6.79
C ARG A 54 3.31 5.98 -6.48
N PHE A 55 2.67 5.36 -5.52
CA PHE A 55 3.01 4.00 -5.07
C PHE A 55 1.77 3.22 -4.63
N ASP A 56 1.92 1.90 -4.60
CA ASP A 56 0.90 1.00 -4.05
C ASP A 56 1.07 0.89 -2.53
N ASN A 57 0.00 1.14 -1.76
CA ASN A 57 -0.01 0.91 -0.31
C ASN A 57 0.27 -0.57 0.04
N ARG A 58 0.70 -0.86 1.28
CA ARG A 58 0.82 -2.25 1.79
C ARG A 58 -0.48 -3.00 1.51
N ASP A 59 -0.37 -4.26 1.08
CA ASP A 59 -1.49 -5.12 0.72
C ASP A 59 -2.24 -4.74 -0.57
N VAL A 60 -1.85 -3.67 -1.27
CA VAL A 60 -2.48 -3.19 -2.50
C VAL A 60 -1.54 -3.33 -3.71
N GLY A 61 -2.11 -3.51 -4.91
CA GLY A 61 -1.34 -3.58 -6.16
C GLY A 61 -0.19 -4.58 -6.12
N LEU A 62 0.99 -4.13 -6.54
CA LEU A 62 2.22 -4.94 -6.60
C LEU A 62 3.08 -4.84 -5.35
N THR A 63 2.86 -3.84 -4.46
CA THR A 63 3.54 -3.78 -3.17
C THR A 63 3.32 -5.07 -2.36
N SER A 64 4.36 -5.44 -1.60
CA SER A 64 4.36 -6.65 -0.77
C SER A 64 3.08 -6.78 0.07
N LYS A 65 2.61 -8.02 0.18
CA LYS A 65 1.46 -8.38 1.00
C LYS A 65 1.93 -8.84 2.38
N THR A 66 1.15 -8.48 3.39
CA THR A 66 1.33 -8.95 4.76
C THR A 66 1.32 -10.47 4.75
N GLN A 67 2.36 -11.06 5.34
CA GLN A 67 2.49 -12.50 5.49
C GLN A 67 1.71 -12.95 6.72
N GLY A 68 1.15 -14.15 6.67
CA GLY A 68 0.41 -14.74 7.79
C GLY A 68 -0.70 -15.65 7.29
N ASP A 69 -1.09 -16.60 8.14
CA ASP A 69 -2.24 -17.44 7.87
C ASP A 69 -3.53 -16.61 7.99
N PRO A 70 -4.56 -16.92 7.18
CA PRO A 70 -5.88 -16.33 7.40
C PRO A 70 -6.36 -16.66 8.83
N PRO A 71 -7.15 -15.77 9.44
CA PRO A 71 -7.65 -16.00 10.79
C PRO A 71 -8.48 -17.29 10.84
N ASP A 72 -8.31 -18.09 11.91
CA ASP A 72 -9.17 -19.24 12.19
C ASP A 72 -10.58 -18.74 12.56
N LEU A 73 -11.41 -18.58 11.53
CA LEU A 73 -12.75 -18.05 11.68
C LEU A 73 -13.62 -18.96 12.56
N GLN A 74 -13.41 -20.27 12.49
CA GLN A 74 -14.17 -21.22 13.30
C GLN A 74 -13.80 -21.08 14.78
N GLY A 75 -12.50 -21.02 15.09
CA GLY A 75 -12.02 -20.73 16.44
C GLY A 75 -12.56 -19.40 16.98
N ILE A 76 -12.57 -18.36 16.15
CA ILE A 76 -13.13 -17.03 16.50
C ILE A 76 -14.61 -17.14 16.85
N ILE A 77 -15.40 -17.77 15.98
CA ILE A 77 -16.84 -17.95 16.23
C ILE A 77 -17.07 -18.74 17.52
N THR A 78 -16.35 -19.85 17.71
CA THR A 78 -16.48 -20.70 18.90
C THR A 78 -16.15 -19.93 20.18
N ALA A 79 -15.06 -19.16 20.19
CA ALA A 79 -14.68 -18.36 21.36
C ALA A 79 -15.68 -17.24 21.67
N VAL A 80 -16.19 -16.55 20.65
CA VAL A 80 -17.25 -15.54 20.82
C VAL A 80 -18.51 -16.17 21.42
N MET A 81 -18.96 -17.32 20.91
CA MET A 81 -20.13 -18.03 21.45
C MET A 81 -19.91 -18.51 22.89
N ALA A 82 -18.66 -18.82 23.26
CA ALA A 82 -18.28 -19.21 24.61
C ALA A 82 -17.97 -18.01 25.53
N ASN A 83 -18.06 -16.76 25.04
CA ASN A 83 -17.61 -15.54 25.71
C ASN A 83 -16.16 -15.62 26.22
N GLN A 84 -15.28 -16.22 25.42
CA GLN A 84 -13.85 -16.40 25.68
C GLN A 84 -13.02 -15.51 24.76
N THR A 85 -11.91 -14.99 25.28
CA THR A 85 -10.92 -14.26 24.47
C THR A 85 -9.97 -15.25 23.81
N LEU A 86 -9.85 -15.22 22.49
CA LEU A 86 -8.76 -15.88 21.80
C LEU A 86 -7.46 -15.11 22.00
N HIS A 87 -6.43 -15.78 22.51
CA HIS A 87 -5.06 -15.29 22.41
C HIS A 87 -4.51 -15.65 21.04
N GLY A 88 -4.70 -14.76 20.07
CA GLY A 88 -3.97 -14.81 18.81
C GLY A 88 -2.57 -14.23 19.02
N SER A 89 -1.53 -14.99 18.70
CA SER A 89 -0.17 -14.46 18.59
C SER A 89 -0.13 -13.55 17.36
N ILE A 90 -0.18 -12.24 17.57
CA ILE A 90 0.10 -11.27 16.51
C ILE A 90 1.59 -11.39 16.23
N HIS A 91 1.96 -12.21 15.26
CA HIS A 91 3.33 -12.26 14.77
C HIS A 91 3.57 -11.00 13.93
N SER A 92 4.18 -10.00 14.56
CA SER A 92 4.71 -8.78 13.91
C SER A 92 6.05 -9.05 13.27
#